data_AF-A0A352RWH8-F1
#
_entry.id   AF-A0A352RWH8-F1
#
_cell.length_a   1.000
_cell.length_b   1.000
_cell.length_c   1.000
_cell.angle_alpha   90.00
_cell.angle_beta   90.00
_cell.angle_gamma   90.00
#
_symmetry.space_group_name_H-M   'P 1'
#
loop_
_entity.id
_entity.type
_entity.pdbx_description
1 polymer ?
#
loop_
_entity_poly.entity_id
_entity_poly.type
_entity_poly.pdbx_seq_one_letter_code
_entity_poly.pdbx_strand_id
1 'polypeptide(L)'
;VIFRENSEDIYAGIEWEAESEGAKKLIAFLQNEMGVKKIRFPETSGIGIKPVSKEGTQRLVRKALQYAIDNDKPSVTLVHKGNIM
;
A
#
# COMPACT_ATOMS: atom_id res chain seq x y z
N VAL A 1 -3.69 20.77 8.75
CA VAL A 1 -2.61 20.50 7.76
C VAL A 1 -2.60 19.02 7.47
N ILE A 2 -2.49 18.63 6.20
CA ILE A 2 -2.46 17.22 5.78
C ILE A 2 -1.02 16.86 5.41
N PHE A 3 -0.48 15.83 6.06
CA PHE A 3 0.76 15.18 5.66
C PHE A 3 0.37 13.89 4.94
N ARG A 4 0.63 13.83 3.63
CA ARG A 4 0.31 12.69 2.78
C ARG A 4 1.61 12.00 2.35
N GLU A 5 1.68 10.68 2.52
CA GLU A 5 2.75 9.88 1.92
C GLU A 5 2.65 9.99 0.39
N ASN A 6 3.77 10.23 -0.29
CA ASN A 6 3.77 10.53 -1.72
C ASN A 6 4.88 9.81 -2.51
N SER A 7 5.40 8.68 -2.02
CA SER A 7 6.35 7.84 -2.76
C SER A 7 6.10 6.34 -2.74
N GLU A 8 5.19 5.84 -1.90
CA GLU A 8 4.82 4.42 -1.81
C GLU A 8 3.29 4.25 -1.92
N ASP A 9 2.72 3.24 -1.26
CA ASP A 9 1.33 2.84 -1.43
C ASP A 9 1.06 2.37 -2.88
N ILE A 10 -0.21 2.16 -3.23
CA ILE A 10 -0.67 1.77 -4.56
C ILE A 10 -0.29 2.79 -5.64
N TYR A 11 0.05 4.03 -5.23
CA TYR A 11 0.57 5.07 -6.11
C TYR A 11 1.94 4.75 -6.70
N ALA A 12 2.61 3.68 -6.25
CA ALA A 12 3.79 3.14 -6.91
C ALA A 12 3.52 2.69 -8.37
N GLY A 13 2.26 2.45 -8.76
CA GLY A 13 1.88 2.09 -10.12
C GLY A 13 2.39 0.71 -10.55
N ILE A 14 2.59 -0.19 -9.60
CA ILE A 14 3.04 -1.57 -9.85
C ILE A 14 1.81 -2.44 -10.04
N GLU A 15 1.44 -2.64 -11.30
CA GLU A 15 0.24 -3.40 -11.66
C GLU A 15 0.38 -4.13 -13.01
N TRP A 16 -0.46 -5.16 -13.18
CA TRP A 16 -0.58 -5.93 -14.40
C TRP A 16 -2.05 -6.00 -14.82
N GLU A 17 -2.29 -5.70 -16.09
CA GLU A 17 -3.62 -5.78 -16.70
C GLU A 17 -4.18 -7.21 -16.63
N ALA A 18 -5.50 -7.33 -16.48
CA ALA A 18 -6.20 -8.61 -16.48
C ALA A 18 -5.84 -9.43 -17.73
N GLU A 19 -5.75 -10.75 -17.57
CA GLU A 19 -5.47 -11.71 -18.66
C GLU A 19 -4.10 -11.56 -19.34
N SER A 20 -3.27 -10.57 -18.93
CA SER A 20 -1.89 -10.45 -19.37
C SER A 20 -1.03 -11.60 -18.84
N GLU A 21 0.04 -11.93 -19.57
CA GLU A 21 1.00 -12.95 -19.13
C GLU A 21 1.65 -12.62 -17.77
N GLY A 22 1.84 -11.32 -17.48
CA GLY A 22 2.35 -10.86 -16.20
C GLY A 22 1.38 -11.13 -15.05
N ALA A 23 0.08 -10.82 -15.24
CA ALA A 23 -0.94 -11.09 -14.24
C ALA A 23 -1.09 -12.60 -13.99
N LYS A 24 -1.17 -13.41 -15.06
CA LYS A 24 -1.26 -14.88 -14.94
C LYS A 24 -0.07 -15.47 -14.18
N LYS A 25 1.16 -15.03 -14.50
CA LYS A 25 2.37 -15.48 -13.81
C LYS A 25 2.35 -15.14 -12.33
N LEU A 26 1.95 -13.92 -11.99
CA LEU A 26 1.89 -13.49 -10.59
C LEU A 26 0.78 -14.20 -9.81
N ILE A 27 -0.39 -14.40 -10.41
CA ILE A 27 -1.49 -15.17 -9.81
C ILE A 27 -1.04 -16.61 -9.55
N ALA A 28 -0.38 -17.24 -10.53
CA ALA A 28 0.16 -18.59 -10.37
C ALA A 28 1.18 -18.67 -9.23
N PHE A 29 2.10 -17.70 -9.13
CA PHE A 29 3.03 -17.60 -8.01
C PHE A 29 2.30 -17.48 -6.66
N LEU A 30 1.33 -16.56 -6.57
CA LEU A 30 0.55 -16.34 -5.34
C LEU A 30 -0.21 -17.61 -4.92
N GLN A 31 -0.81 -18.34 -5.87
CA GLN A 31 -1.58 -19.54 -5.57
C GLN A 31 -0.70 -20.77 -5.27
N ASN A 32 0.29 -21.02 -6.12
CA ASN A 32 1.06 -22.27 -6.09
C ASN A 32 2.20 -22.22 -5.08
N GLU A 33 2.88 -21.08 -4.93
CA GLU A 33 4.04 -20.95 -4.05
C GLU A 33 3.64 -20.30 -2.71
N MET A 34 2.79 -19.28 -2.75
CA MET A 34 2.39 -18.54 -1.54
C MET A 34 1.08 -19.04 -0.90
N GLY A 35 0.41 -20.03 -1.51
CA GLY A 35 -0.79 -20.67 -0.96
C GLY A 35 -2.03 -19.77 -0.88
N VAL A 36 -2.09 -18.69 -1.67
CA VAL A 36 -3.20 -17.73 -1.65
C VAL A 36 -4.47 -18.37 -2.23
N LYS A 37 -5.55 -18.40 -1.43
CA LYS A 37 -6.87 -18.93 -1.83
C LYS A 37 -7.96 -17.86 -1.93
N LYS A 38 -7.63 -16.59 -1.66
CA LYS A 38 -8.61 -15.50 -1.51
C LYS A 38 -8.93 -14.76 -2.81
N ILE A 39 -8.20 -15.01 -3.90
CA ILE A 39 -8.50 -14.40 -5.21
C ILE A 39 -9.80 -15.04 -5.74
N ARG A 40 -10.88 -14.25 -5.77
CA ARG A 40 -12.23 -14.77 -6.06
C ARG A 40 -12.43 -15.19 -7.52
N PHE A 41 -11.80 -14.50 -8.46
CA PHE A 41 -11.91 -14.69 -9.90
C PHE A 41 -10.53 -14.60 -10.56
N PRO A 42 -9.64 -15.58 -10.37
CA PRO A 42 -8.24 -15.49 -10.80
C PRO A 42 -8.07 -15.31 -12.32
N GLU A 43 -8.91 -15.93 -13.13
CA GLU A 43 -8.77 -15.90 -14.60
C GLU A 43 -9.01 -14.51 -15.22
N THR A 44 -9.74 -13.63 -14.54
CA THR A 44 -10.13 -12.30 -15.06
C THR A 44 -9.69 -11.15 -14.16
N SER A 45 -8.77 -11.41 -13.23
CA SER A 45 -8.25 -10.37 -12.32
C SER A 45 -6.99 -9.71 -12.88
N GLY A 46 -6.97 -8.38 -12.89
CA GLY A 46 -5.72 -7.62 -12.84
C GLY A 46 -5.13 -7.67 -11.43
N ILE A 47 -3.82 -7.47 -11.31
CA ILE A 47 -3.13 -7.51 -10.01
C ILE A 47 -2.38 -6.20 -9.78
N GLY A 48 -2.62 -5.57 -8.63
CA GLY A 48 -1.87 -4.42 -8.14
C GLY A 48 -1.10 -4.75 -6.87
N ILE A 49 0.04 -4.09 -6.66
CA ILE A 49 0.88 -4.25 -5.48
C ILE A 49 0.90 -2.95 -4.67
N LYS A 50 0.61 -3.08 -3.37
CA LYS A 50 0.60 -1.97 -2.41
C LYS A 50 1.73 -2.16 -1.38
N PRO A 51 2.94 -1.64 -1.64
CA PRO A 51 3.99 -1.62 -0.63
C PRO A 51 3.77 -0.46 0.35
N VAL A 52 3.93 -0.73 1.65
CA VAL A 52 4.03 0.29 2.70
C VAL A 52 5.19 -0.10 3.61
N SER A 53 6.17 0.79 3.74
CA SER A 53 7.44 0.53 4.43
C SER A 53 7.54 1.22 5.78
N LYS A 54 8.39 0.68 6.66
CA LYS A 54 8.70 1.29 7.94
C LYS A 54 9.40 2.63 7.73
N GLU A 55 10.35 2.69 6.80
CA GLU A 55 11.15 3.86 6.47
C GLU A 55 10.30 4.99 5.90
N GLY A 56 9.44 4.69 4.92
CA GLY A 56 8.52 5.63 4.29
C GLY A 56 7.49 6.19 5.28
N THR A 57 6.89 5.32 6.09
CA THR A 57 5.97 5.74 7.16
C THR A 57 6.68 6.62 8.20
N GLN A 58 7.83 6.18 8.71
CA GLN A 58 8.53 6.89 9.78
C GLN A 58 9.03 8.27 9.34
N ARG A 59 9.52 8.44 8.11
CA ARG A 59 9.93 9.79 7.63
C ARG A 59 8.73 10.75 7.54
N LEU A 60 7.57 10.27 7.11
CA LEU A 60 6.36 11.08 6.98
C LEU A 60 5.83 11.49 8.36
N VAL A 61 5.63 10.51 9.23
CA VAL A 61 5.09 10.74 10.58
C VAL A 61 6.04 11.62 11.39
N ARG A 62 7.36 11.44 11.26
CA ARG A 62 8.36 12.32 11.88
C ARG A 62 8.18 13.78 11.45
N LYS A 63 7.92 14.05 10.17
CA LYS A 63 7.67 15.41 9.67
C LYS A 63 6.34 15.98 10.17
N ALA A 64 5.29 15.17 10.26
CA ALA A 64 4.00 15.59 10.81
C ALA A 64 4.10 15.94 12.31
N LEU A 65 4.80 15.12 13.09
CA LEU A 65 5.07 15.38 14.51
C LEU A 65 5.93 16.64 14.71
N GLN A 66 7.01 16.78 13.94
CA GLN A 66 7.85 17.99 14.00
C GLN A 66 7.03 19.25 13.67
N TYR A 67 6.21 19.21 12.62
CA TYR A 67 5.33 20.32 12.27
C TYR A 67 4.35 20.66 13.40
N ALA A 68 3.77 19.66 14.06
CA ALA A 68 2.87 19.87 15.18
C ALA A 68 3.58 20.56 16.36
N ILE A 69 4.80 20.13 16.70
CA ILE A 69 5.62 20.75 17.74
C ILE A 69 5.98 22.20 17.38
N ASP A 70 6.49 22.43 16.17
CA ASP A 70 6.95 23.76 15.71
C ASP A 70 5.82 24.79 15.59
N ASN A 71 4.56 24.33 15.47
CA ASN A 71 3.39 25.18 15.21
C ASN A 71 2.30 25.04 16.31
N ASP A 72 2.69 24.56 17.49
CA ASP A 72 1.84 24.38 18.68
C ASP A 72 0.48 23.73 18.35
N LYS A 73 0.51 22.59 17.66
CA LYS A 73 -0.71 21.84 17.31
C LYS A 73 -1.05 20.84 18.42
N PRO A 74 -2.34 20.74 18.80
CA PRO A 74 -2.76 19.96 19.97
C PRO A 74 -2.71 18.44 19.75
N SER A 75 -2.67 17.97 18.51
CA SER A 75 -2.64 16.54 18.19
C SER A 75 -2.13 16.25 16.79
N VAL A 76 -1.68 15.01 16.60
CA VAL A 76 -1.45 14.39 15.29
C VAL A 76 -2.30 13.13 15.23
N THR A 77 -3.13 13.02 14.19
CA THR A 77 -4.01 11.87 13.99
C THR A 77 -3.46 10.98 12.89
N LEU A 78 -3.24 9.70 13.20
CA LEU A 78 -2.91 8.68 12.21
C LEU A 78 -4.21 8.14 11.61
N VAL A 79 -4.46 8.42 10.33
CA VAL A 79 -5.63 7.92 9.60
C VAL A 79 -5.22 6.68 8.80
N HIS A 80 -5.88 5.55 9.04
CA HIS A 80 -5.55 4.28 8.39
C HIS A 80 -6.78 3.37 8.27
N LYS A 81 -6.67 2.32 7.43
CA LYS A 81 -7.65 1.23 7.33
C LYS A 81 -7.04 -0.10 7.81
N GLY A 82 -6.38 -0.03 8.98
CA GLY A 82 -5.62 -1.16 9.55
C GLY A 82 -6.47 -2.29 10.13
N ASN A 83 -7.80 -2.20 10.01
CA ASN A 83 -8.71 -3.29 10.36
C ASN A 83 -8.91 -4.28 9.21
N ILE A 84 -8.52 -3.92 7.97
CA ILE A 84 -8.71 -4.76 6.76
C ILE A 84 -7.39 -5.04 6.05
N MET A 85 -6.54 -4.02 5.88
CA MET A 85 -5.28 -4.13 5.15
C MET A 85 -4.18 -4.76 6.00
#